data_AF-A0A9D4W118-F1
#
_entry.id   AF-A0A9D4W118-F1
#
_cell.length_a   1.000
_cell.length_b   1.000
_cell.length_c   1.000
_cell.angle_alpha   90.00
_cell.angle_beta   90.00
_cell.angle_gamma   90.00
#
_symmetry.space_group_name_H-M   'P 1'
#
loop_
_entity.id
_entity.type
_entity.pdbx_description
1 polymer ?
#
loop_
_entity_poly.entity_id
_entity_poly.type
_entity_poly.pdbx_seq_one_letter_code
_entity_poly.pdbx_strand_id
1 'polypeptide(L)'
;MRMMQAAMSRAEDGKQHRDLLYDHFSEKDDFWFDFMADTGDGGNSSYAVARLLAKPSIRTLKDDAQVTLPRGDLLIIGGDLAYPNPSAFTYERRLFVPFEYALQPPPSYKAEQIAVNKPFGDQLRQYDGPQCFVIPGNHDWFDGLQTFMRYICHRSWLGGWLMPQKKSYFALQLPKRWWIFGLDLALHGDIDVYQFKFFTELIMEKVQENDSVIIITHEPNWLTDWYWSDVTGKNISHLICDYLKGRCKLRMAGDLHHYMRHSHVKSDGPVHVHHLLVNGCGGAFLHPTHVFSKFSKFDGVSYECKAAYPSFEDSSRIALGNILKFRKKNWQFDFIGGIIYFILVFSMFPQCELNHILQDDTFSSQLSSFLETSNDWSSSCLCSSCCCSDSYVTS
;
A
#
# COMPACT_ATOMS: atom_id res chain seq x y z
N MET A 1 16.56 -14.30 -2.51
CA MET A 1 17.15 -13.27 -1.63
C MET A 1 16.78 -13.42 -0.16
N ARG A 2 15.51 -13.67 0.22
CA ARG A 2 15.12 -13.97 1.62
C ARG A 2 15.95 -15.12 2.23
N MET A 3 16.11 -16.22 1.48
CA MET A 3 17.02 -17.32 1.86
C MET A 3 18.49 -16.88 1.99
N MET A 4 18.97 -15.90 1.23
CA MET A 4 20.34 -15.37 1.39
C MET A 4 20.45 -14.50 2.63
N GLN A 5 19.47 -13.64 2.92
CA GLN A 5 19.44 -12.87 4.18
C GLN A 5 19.39 -13.79 5.41
N ALA A 6 18.58 -14.84 5.35
CA ALA A 6 18.47 -15.86 6.39
C ALA A 6 19.71 -16.78 6.48
N ALA A 7 20.34 -17.13 5.35
CA ALA A 7 21.57 -17.92 5.31
C ALA A 7 22.78 -17.14 5.82
N MET A 8 22.87 -15.84 5.52
CA MET A 8 23.91 -14.96 6.06
C MET A 8 23.73 -14.70 7.57
N SER A 9 22.50 -14.78 8.09
CA SER A 9 22.21 -14.56 9.52
C SER A 9 22.30 -15.83 10.38
N ARG A 10 22.30 -17.03 9.79
CA ARG A 10 22.47 -18.32 10.51
C ARG A 10 23.86 -18.50 11.13
N ALA A 11 24.84 -17.68 10.75
CA ALA A 11 26.18 -17.73 11.34
C ALA A 11 26.27 -17.10 12.74
N GLU A 12 25.27 -16.32 13.18
CA GLU A 12 25.33 -15.55 14.43
C GLU A 12 23.94 -15.47 15.12
N ASP A 13 23.46 -16.59 15.67
CA ASP A 13 22.11 -16.74 16.25
C ASP A 13 21.79 -15.70 17.36
N GLY A 14 22.80 -15.26 18.13
CA GLY A 14 22.63 -14.25 19.19
C GLY A 14 22.57 -12.78 18.72
N LYS A 15 23.00 -12.47 17.48
CA LYS A 15 22.93 -11.11 16.92
C LYS A 15 21.62 -10.82 16.20
N GLN A 16 20.83 -11.84 15.83
CA GLN A 16 19.60 -11.69 15.06
C GLN A 16 18.55 -10.81 15.76
N HIS A 17 18.30 -11.01 17.06
CA HIS A 17 17.34 -10.18 17.79
C HIS A 17 17.77 -8.71 17.87
N ARG A 18 19.08 -8.42 17.98
CA ARG A 18 19.58 -7.05 18.13
C ARG A 18 19.41 -6.18 16.87
N ASP A 19 19.39 -6.80 15.69
CA ASP A 19 19.26 -6.06 14.43
C ASP A 19 17.80 -5.87 13.98
N LEU A 20 16.84 -6.50 14.68
CA LEU A 20 15.41 -6.47 14.36
C LEU A 20 14.57 -5.81 15.46
N LEU A 21 14.98 -5.91 16.72
CA LEU A 21 14.31 -5.29 17.86
C LEU A 21 14.98 -3.99 18.26
N TYR A 22 14.18 -2.93 18.33
CA TYR A 22 14.60 -1.60 18.74
C TYR A 22 13.77 -1.15 19.94
N ASP A 23 14.40 -1.00 21.10
CA ASP A 23 13.73 -0.68 22.36
C ASP A 23 14.12 0.69 22.93
N HIS A 24 14.88 1.48 22.18
CA HIS A 24 15.42 2.77 22.63
C HIS A 24 14.37 3.84 22.85
N PHE A 25 13.14 3.65 22.38
CA PHE A 25 12.00 4.53 22.66
C PHE A 25 11.27 4.19 23.95
N SER A 26 11.47 2.99 24.53
CA SER A 26 10.63 2.44 25.62
C SER A 26 10.58 3.29 26.89
N GLU A 27 11.61 4.11 27.13
CA GLU A 27 11.75 4.96 28.32
C GLU A 27 11.17 6.38 28.14
N LYS A 28 10.70 6.75 26.93
CA LYS A 28 10.03 8.04 26.73
C LYS A 28 8.69 8.08 27.47
N ASP A 29 8.27 9.27 27.91
CA ASP A 29 6.97 9.43 28.59
C ASP A 29 5.81 9.61 27.61
N ASP A 30 5.89 10.64 26.78
CA ASP A 30 4.97 10.90 25.67
C ASP A 30 5.66 10.54 24.35
N PHE A 31 4.88 10.06 23.38
CA PHE A 31 5.42 9.61 22.10
C PHE A 31 4.47 9.95 20.95
N TRP A 32 4.99 10.62 19.94
CA TRP A 32 4.28 10.91 18.71
C TRP A 32 4.95 10.21 17.55
N PHE A 33 4.16 9.59 16.68
CA PHE A 33 4.67 9.06 15.42
C PHE A 33 3.72 9.42 14.28
N ASP A 34 4.32 9.60 13.10
CA ASP A 34 3.62 9.84 11.85
C ASP A 34 3.64 8.56 11.00
N PHE A 35 2.59 8.36 10.19
CA PHE A 35 2.51 7.25 9.23
C PHE A 35 2.05 7.74 7.87
N MET A 36 2.72 7.28 6.82
CA MET A 36 2.27 7.41 5.43
C MET A 36 2.68 6.17 4.62
N ALA A 37 2.10 5.97 3.45
CA ALA A 37 2.53 4.96 2.48
C ALA A 37 2.25 5.46 1.06
N ASP A 38 2.80 4.77 0.06
CA ASP A 38 2.51 5.01 -1.36
C ASP A 38 2.96 6.40 -1.82
N THR A 39 4.28 6.54 -1.97
CA THR A 39 4.93 7.78 -2.38
C THR A 39 5.73 7.59 -3.67
N GLY A 40 6.23 8.71 -4.20
CA GLY A 40 7.10 8.68 -5.38
C GLY A 40 6.40 8.34 -6.69
N ASP A 41 5.08 8.54 -6.79
CA ASP A 41 4.38 8.60 -8.08
C ASP A 41 4.63 9.98 -8.76
N GLY A 42 4.44 11.06 -8.00
CA GLY A 42 4.70 12.44 -8.42
C GLY A 42 5.57 13.21 -7.42
N GLY A 43 6.63 13.89 -7.89
CA GLY A 43 7.55 14.61 -7.01
C GLY A 43 6.90 15.72 -6.19
N ASN A 44 6.00 16.52 -6.78
CA ASN A 44 5.34 17.63 -6.09
C ASN A 44 4.36 17.17 -5.01
N SER A 45 3.60 16.10 -5.27
CA SER A 45 2.66 15.54 -4.30
C SER A 45 3.40 14.88 -3.13
N SER A 46 4.43 14.08 -3.42
CA SER A 46 5.30 13.51 -2.37
C SER A 46 5.95 14.61 -1.53
N TYR A 47 6.48 15.66 -2.16
CA TYR A 47 7.07 16.79 -1.44
C TYR A 47 6.07 17.52 -0.55
N ALA A 48 4.83 17.72 -1.00
CA ALA A 48 3.81 18.38 -0.20
C ALA A 48 3.53 17.64 1.11
N VAL A 49 3.47 16.30 1.07
CA VAL A 49 3.31 15.44 2.25
C VAL A 49 4.57 15.47 3.11
N ALA A 50 5.74 15.23 2.52
CA ALA A 50 7.02 15.26 3.23
C ALA A 50 7.25 16.58 3.97
N ARG A 51 6.90 17.71 3.35
CA ARG A 51 7.01 19.05 3.95
C ARG A 51 6.10 19.20 5.17
N LEU A 52 4.90 18.62 5.17
CA LEU A 52 4.03 18.65 6.35
C LEU A 52 4.64 17.81 7.48
N LEU A 53 5.07 16.58 7.18
CA LEU A 53 5.76 15.69 8.12
C LEU A 53 7.03 16.31 8.72
N ALA A 54 7.75 17.14 7.95
CA ALA A 54 8.97 17.80 8.42
C ALA A 54 8.71 18.92 9.44
N LYS A 55 7.52 19.54 9.44
CA LYS A 55 7.24 20.70 10.29
C LYS A 55 7.35 20.32 11.76
N PRO A 56 7.99 21.15 12.61
CA PRO A 56 8.04 20.91 14.06
C PRO A 56 6.67 20.78 14.72
N SER A 57 5.65 21.41 14.12
CA SER A 57 4.26 21.28 14.52
C SER A 57 3.32 21.58 13.36
N ILE A 58 2.14 20.96 13.36
CA ILE A 58 1.05 21.22 12.40
C ILE A 58 -0.16 21.74 13.17
N ARG A 59 -0.76 22.82 12.67
CA ARG A 59 -2.06 23.32 13.15
C ARG A 59 -3.16 22.70 12.32
N THR A 60 -4.13 22.09 12.96
CA THR A 60 -5.31 21.48 12.32
C THR A 60 -6.56 21.73 13.16
N LEU A 61 -7.71 21.29 12.67
CA LEU A 61 -8.97 21.32 13.39
C LEU A 61 -9.29 19.93 13.93
N LYS A 62 -9.73 19.87 15.19
CA LYS A 62 -10.34 18.70 15.82
C LYS A 62 -11.66 19.16 16.43
N ASP A 63 -12.78 18.65 15.91
CA ASP A 63 -14.12 19.01 16.38
C ASP A 63 -14.33 20.55 16.39
N ASP A 64 -13.97 21.21 15.28
CA ASP A 64 -13.95 22.68 15.08
C ASP A 64 -13.02 23.50 15.99
N ALA A 65 -12.36 22.85 16.96
CA ALA A 65 -11.33 23.48 17.77
C ALA A 65 -9.97 23.41 17.06
N GLN A 66 -9.24 24.53 17.05
CA GLN A 66 -7.87 24.54 16.56
C GLN A 66 -6.96 23.80 17.54
N VAL A 67 -6.27 22.78 17.02
CA VAL A 67 -5.28 22.01 17.77
C VAL A 67 -3.92 22.11 17.09
N THR A 68 -2.86 22.08 17.88
CA THR A 68 -1.48 22.02 17.39
C THR A 68 -0.93 20.65 17.74
N LEU A 69 -0.52 19.90 16.72
CA LEU A 69 0.12 18.58 16.86
C LEU A 69 1.63 18.76 16.69
N PRO A 70 2.47 18.17 17.55
CA PRO A 70 3.92 18.16 17.33
C PRO A 70 4.26 17.25 16.16
N ARG A 71 5.48 17.41 15.62
CA ARG A 71 6.05 16.41 14.72
C ARG A 71 6.23 15.07 15.44
N GLY A 72 6.05 13.96 14.74
CA GLY A 72 6.44 12.67 15.26
C GLY A 72 7.94 12.58 15.56
N ASP A 73 8.29 11.94 16.68
CA ASP A 73 9.64 11.44 16.97
C ASP A 73 10.04 10.34 15.97
N LEU A 74 9.05 9.66 15.42
CA LEU A 74 9.17 8.54 14.51
C LEU A 74 8.27 8.74 13.29
N LEU A 75 8.83 8.61 12.10
CA LEU A 75 8.09 8.48 10.85
C LEU A 75 8.10 7.01 10.43
N ILE A 76 6.92 6.44 10.17
CA ILE A 76 6.81 5.11 9.59
C ILE A 76 6.29 5.21 8.15
N ILE A 77 6.98 4.56 7.22
CA ILE A 77 6.56 4.49 5.81
C ILE A 77 6.11 3.07 5.49
N GLY A 78 4.85 2.93 5.09
CA GLY A 78 4.13 1.66 4.87
C GLY A 78 4.32 1.01 3.50
N GLY A 79 5.48 1.20 2.84
CA GLY A 79 5.78 0.61 1.54
C GLY A 79 5.46 1.49 0.33
N ASP A 80 5.82 0.96 -0.84
CA ASP A 80 5.77 1.58 -2.15
C ASP A 80 6.44 2.96 -2.17
N LEU A 81 7.77 2.90 -2.11
CA LEU A 81 8.57 4.10 -1.89
C LEU A 81 8.82 4.93 -3.15
N ALA A 82 8.85 4.27 -4.32
CA ALA A 82 9.08 4.96 -5.58
C ALA A 82 8.56 4.17 -6.79
N TYR A 83 7.51 4.70 -7.41
CA TYR A 83 6.94 4.17 -8.65
C TYR A 83 7.81 4.48 -9.89
N PRO A 84 7.61 3.73 -11.00
CA PRO A 84 6.82 2.49 -11.09
C PRO A 84 7.61 1.25 -10.68
N ASN A 85 8.93 1.34 -10.57
CA ASN A 85 9.80 0.23 -10.24
C ASN A 85 11.00 0.72 -9.43
N PRO A 86 11.64 -0.16 -8.64
CA PRO A 86 12.76 0.20 -7.82
C PRO A 86 13.99 0.37 -8.72
N SER A 87 14.69 1.48 -8.54
CA SER A 87 15.95 1.79 -9.20
C SER A 87 16.66 2.91 -8.46
N ALA A 88 17.97 3.07 -8.71
CA ALA A 88 18.70 4.23 -8.21
C ALA A 88 18.03 5.56 -8.60
N PHE A 89 17.56 5.67 -9.86
CA PHE A 89 16.91 6.89 -10.33
C PHE A 89 15.59 7.17 -9.59
N THR A 90 14.72 6.17 -9.47
CA THR A 90 13.39 6.35 -8.87
C THR A 90 13.49 6.63 -7.38
N TYR A 91 14.30 5.89 -6.63
CA TYR A 91 14.50 6.15 -5.20
C TYR A 91 15.11 7.53 -4.95
N GLU A 92 16.16 7.91 -5.67
CA GLU A 92 16.78 9.23 -5.47
C GLU A 92 15.81 10.36 -5.81
N ARG A 93 15.22 10.33 -7.01
CA ARG A 93 14.41 11.45 -7.50
C ARG A 93 13.03 11.53 -6.88
N ARG A 94 12.44 10.39 -6.52
CA ARG A 94 11.02 10.30 -6.14
C ARG A 94 10.79 10.07 -4.65
N LEU A 95 11.80 9.58 -3.92
CA LEU A 95 11.77 9.46 -2.46
C LEU A 95 12.77 10.42 -1.79
N PHE A 96 14.07 10.26 -2.02
CA PHE A 96 15.08 10.98 -1.24
C PHE A 96 15.05 12.49 -1.46
N VAL A 97 15.07 12.94 -2.72
CA VAL A 97 15.07 14.38 -3.04
C VAL A 97 13.87 15.12 -2.41
N PRO A 98 12.60 14.68 -2.57
CA PRO A 98 11.47 15.32 -1.89
C PRO A 98 11.64 15.42 -0.36
N PHE A 99 12.14 14.36 0.29
CA PHE A 99 12.32 14.32 1.74
C PHE A 99 13.50 15.19 2.22
N GLU A 100 14.61 15.23 1.48
CA GLU A 100 15.76 16.10 1.76
C GLU A 100 15.41 17.58 1.63
N TYR A 101 14.57 17.94 0.64
CA TYR A 101 14.05 19.30 0.50
C TYR A 101 13.07 19.67 1.62
N ALA A 102 12.37 18.70 2.18
CA ALA A 102 11.41 18.91 3.25
C ALA A 102 12.10 19.09 4.61
N LEU A 103 13.09 18.23 4.90
CA LEU A 103 13.92 18.28 6.09
C LEU A 103 15.35 17.94 5.70
N GLN A 104 16.26 18.91 5.79
CA GLN A 104 17.64 18.71 5.33
C GLN A 104 18.38 17.66 6.17
N PRO A 105 19.20 16.80 5.54
CA PRO A 105 20.04 15.85 6.26
C PRO A 105 21.15 16.57 7.04
N PRO A 106 21.78 15.90 8.02
CA PRO A 106 22.91 16.48 8.73
C PRO A 106 24.10 16.70 7.79
N PRO A 107 25.00 17.67 8.07
CA PRO A 107 26.17 17.96 7.23
C PRO A 107 27.13 16.77 7.02
N SER A 108 27.08 15.76 7.89
CA SER A 108 27.87 14.54 7.76
C SER A 108 27.31 13.54 6.75
N TYR A 109 26.09 13.75 6.25
CA TYR A 109 25.46 12.89 5.26
C TYR A 109 26.16 12.99 3.90
N LYS A 110 26.35 11.83 3.26
CA LYS A 110 26.86 11.68 1.90
C LYS A 110 25.97 10.69 1.16
N ALA A 111 25.37 11.09 0.05
CA ALA A 111 24.40 10.28 -0.68
C ALA A 111 25.00 8.96 -1.19
N GLU A 112 26.28 8.96 -1.55
CA GLU A 112 26.97 7.79 -2.09
C GLU A 112 27.42 6.79 -1.01
N GLN A 113 27.34 7.18 0.28
CA GLN A 113 27.87 6.37 1.36
C GLN A 113 27.00 5.16 1.68
N ILE A 114 27.64 4.00 1.71
CA ILE A 114 27.09 2.77 2.29
C ILE A 114 27.45 2.75 3.78
N ALA A 115 26.42 2.79 4.63
CA ALA A 115 26.55 2.72 6.07
C ALA A 115 26.61 1.26 6.53
N VAL A 116 27.83 0.71 6.52
CA VAL A 116 28.10 -0.62 7.10
C VAL A 116 27.78 -0.63 8.60
N ASN A 117 28.14 0.45 9.29
CA ASN A 117 27.74 0.73 10.67
C ASN A 117 26.79 1.92 10.68
N LYS A 118 25.57 1.72 11.22
CA LYS A 118 24.60 2.80 11.39
C LYS A 118 25.12 3.80 12.45
N PRO A 119 24.94 5.12 12.26
CA PRO A 119 25.24 6.12 13.27
C PRO A 119 24.54 5.82 14.59
N PHE A 120 25.16 6.28 15.69
CA PHE A 120 24.74 6.06 17.08
C PHE A 120 24.82 4.60 17.55
N GLY A 121 24.47 3.60 16.76
CA GLY A 121 24.60 2.19 17.15
C GLY A 121 23.96 1.92 18.52
N ASP A 122 24.75 1.44 19.49
CA ASP A 122 24.28 1.22 20.87
C ASP A 122 23.89 2.52 21.61
N GLN A 123 24.34 3.69 21.13
CA GLN A 123 24.00 5.01 21.65
C GLN A 123 22.71 5.58 21.04
N LEU A 124 21.91 4.78 20.32
CA LEU A 124 20.65 5.26 19.69
C LEU A 124 19.67 5.86 20.71
N ARG A 125 19.75 5.45 21.98
CA ARG A 125 19.01 6.03 23.12
C ARG A 125 19.34 7.50 23.41
N GLN A 126 20.53 7.96 23.00
CA GLN A 126 20.98 9.34 23.21
C GLN A 126 20.62 10.27 22.04
N TYR A 127 20.05 9.72 20.95
CA TYR A 127 19.67 10.49 19.79
C TYR A 127 18.26 11.07 19.94
N ASP A 128 18.17 12.39 19.96
CA ASP A 128 16.91 13.15 20.17
C ASP A 128 16.26 13.66 18.87
N GLY A 129 16.87 13.38 17.71
CA GLY A 129 16.30 13.77 16.42
C GLY A 129 15.21 12.81 15.93
N PRO A 130 14.46 13.19 14.89
CA PRO A 130 13.42 12.33 14.34
C PRO A 130 14.05 11.12 13.64
N GLN A 131 13.37 9.98 13.73
CA GLN A 131 13.80 8.71 13.14
C GLN A 131 12.80 8.25 12.08
N CYS A 132 13.23 7.42 11.14
CA CYS A 132 12.36 6.82 10.14
C CYS A 132 12.58 5.30 10.07
N PHE A 133 11.47 4.58 10.05
CA PHE A 133 11.39 3.15 9.80
C PHE A 133 10.43 2.89 8.64
N VAL A 134 10.73 1.87 7.84
CA VAL A 134 10.11 1.66 6.53
C VAL A 134 9.97 0.16 6.30
N ILE A 135 8.78 -0.27 5.87
CA ILE A 135 8.56 -1.60 5.30
C ILE A 135 8.50 -1.49 3.76
N PRO A 136 8.87 -2.53 3.00
CA PRO A 136 8.73 -2.51 1.55
C PRO A 136 7.29 -2.80 1.11
N GLY A 137 6.89 -2.21 -0.02
CA GLY A 137 5.69 -2.60 -0.76
C GLY A 137 5.99 -3.50 -1.95
N ASN A 138 4.97 -3.86 -2.72
CA ASN A 138 5.12 -4.74 -3.88
C ASN A 138 6.00 -4.07 -4.96
N HIS A 139 5.90 -2.75 -5.16
CA HIS A 139 6.76 -2.04 -6.12
C HIS A 139 8.22 -2.00 -5.70
N ASP A 140 8.53 -2.09 -4.41
CA ASP A 140 9.92 -2.18 -3.92
C ASP A 140 10.54 -3.56 -4.13
N TRP A 141 9.71 -4.58 -4.36
CA TRP A 141 10.12 -5.97 -4.51
C TRP A 141 10.38 -6.40 -5.96
N PHE A 142 10.08 -5.57 -6.97
CA PHE A 142 10.25 -5.95 -8.37
C PHE A 142 11.70 -6.24 -8.79
N ASP A 143 12.71 -5.71 -8.09
CA ASP A 143 14.12 -6.07 -8.29
C ASP A 143 14.63 -7.15 -7.30
N GLY A 144 13.69 -7.79 -6.61
CA GLY A 144 13.97 -8.75 -5.54
C GLY A 144 14.41 -8.10 -4.21
N LEU A 145 14.12 -6.81 -4.00
CA LEU A 145 14.44 -6.00 -2.80
C LEU A 145 15.87 -5.44 -2.76
N GLN A 146 16.62 -5.46 -3.87
CA GLN A 146 18.01 -4.99 -3.90
C GLN A 146 18.11 -3.48 -3.65
N THR A 147 17.30 -2.69 -4.35
CA THR A 147 17.30 -1.23 -4.21
C THR A 147 16.87 -0.83 -2.79
N PHE A 148 15.81 -1.44 -2.26
CA PHE A 148 15.36 -1.18 -0.88
C PHE A 148 16.50 -1.42 0.13
N MET A 149 17.19 -2.56 0.06
CA MET A 149 18.28 -2.87 0.97
C MET A 149 19.41 -1.83 0.87
N ARG A 150 19.79 -1.44 -0.35
CA ARG A 150 20.83 -0.44 -0.57
C ARG A 150 20.45 0.94 -0.02
N TYR A 151 19.22 1.38 -0.25
CA TYR A 151 18.83 2.77 0.04
C TYR A 151 18.27 2.94 1.45
N ILE A 152 17.54 1.96 1.98
CA ILE A 152 16.90 2.07 3.28
C ILE A 152 17.77 1.41 4.36
N CYS A 153 18.17 0.16 4.14
CA CYS A 153 18.96 -0.58 5.14
C CYS A 153 20.43 -0.18 5.16
N HIS A 154 21.00 0.32 4.05
CA HIS A 154 22.41 0.71 3.98
C HIS A 154 22.67 2.22 3.86
N ARG A 155 21.65 3.09 3.92
CA ARG A 155 21.86 4.52 4.20
C ARG A 155 21.47 4.84 5.63
N SER A 156 21.93 5.99 6.14
CA SER A 156 21.66 6.39 7.52
C SER A 156 20.58 7.44 7.66
N TRP A 157 20.21 8.13 6.58
CA TRP A 157 19.35 9.29 6.64
C TRP A 157 18.41 9.32 5.44
N LEU A 158 17.15 9.67 5.69
CA LEU A 158 16.19 10.11 4.67
C LEU A 158 15.92 11.57 5.00
N GLY A 159 16.50 12.52 4.26
CA GLY A 159 16.56 13.91 4.73
C GLY A 159 17.08 13.99 6.17
N GLY A 160 16.42 14.75 7.04
CA GLY A 160 16.80 14.87 8.45
C GLY A 160 16.28 13.75 9.37
N TRP A 161 15.65 12.70 8.85
CA TRP A 161 15.24 11.53 9.64
C TRP A 161 16.35 10.48 9.67
N LEU A 162 16.77 10.07 10.86
CA LEU A 162 17.74 8.97 11.03
C LEU A 162 17.06 7.63 10.70
N MET A 163 17.67 6.82 9.85
CA MET A 163 17.20 5.46 9.50
C MET A 163 18.09 4.39 10.16
N PRO A 164 17.80 3.95 11.39
CA PRO A 164 18.59 2.93 12.08
C PRO A 164 18.31 1.50 11.59
N GLN A 165 17.23 1.28 10.83
CA GLN A 165 16.81 -0.04 10.38
C GLN A 165 17.89 -0.76 9.54
N LYS A 166 18.06 -2.07 9.75
CA LYS A 166 19.02 -2.90 9.00
C LYS A 166 18.37 -3.99 8.14
N LYS A 167 17.08 -4.23 8.34
CA LYS A 167 16.28 -5.28 7.69
C LYS A 167 14.98 -4.68 7.16
N SER A 168 14.25 -5.45 6.35
CA SER A 168 12.97 -5.04 5.76
C SER A 168 11.76 -5.17 6.67
N TYR A 169 11.92 -5.89 7.78
CA TYR A 169 10.93 -6.02 8.85
C TYR A 169 11.62 -5.69 10.18
N PHE A 170 10.86 -5.29 11.18
CA PHE A 170 11.38 -4.84 12.47
C PHE A 170 10.31 -4.87 13.57
N ALA A 171 10.76 -4.83 14.81
CA ALA A 171 9.94 -4.59 15.98
C ALA A 171 10.45 -3.37 16.75
N LEU A 172 9.54 -2.47 17.13
CA LEU A 172 9.81 -1.34 18.00
C LEU A 172 9.10 -1.56 19.33
N GLN A 173 9.80 -1.41 20.44
CA GLN A 173 9.19 -1.25 21.75
C GLN A 173 9.02 0.23 22.04
N LEU A 174 7.76 0.66 22.14
CA LEU A 174 7.37 2.03 22.45
C LEU A 174 7.07 2.20 23.94
N PRO A 175 6.95 3.46 24.42
CA PRO A 175 6.47 3.74 25.76
C PRO A 175 5.13 3.09 26.11
N LYS A 176 4.88 3.00 27.41
CA LYS A 176 3.57 2.59 27.97
C LYS A 176 3.09 1.24 27.43
N ARG A 177 4.01 0.29 27.23
CA ARG A 177 3.76 -1.09 26.79
C ARG A 177 3.12 -1.21 25.40
N TRP A 178 3.46 -0.28 24.52
CA TRP A 178 3.10 -0.36 23.11
C TRP A 178 4.24 -0.96 22.29
N TRP A 179 3.87 -1.68 21.23
CA TRP A 179 4.79 -2.26 20.28
C TRP A 179 4.35 -1.94 18.86
N ILE A 180 5.31 -1.81 17.95
CA ILE A 180 5.05 -1.76 16.51
C ILE A 180 5.79 -2.90 15.83
N PHE A 181 5.06 -3.71 15.06
CA PHE A 181 5.63 -4.74 14.19
C PHE A 181 5.46 -4.32 12.73
N GLY A 182 6.57 -4.02 12.07
CA GLY A 182 6.61 -3.76 10.63
C GLY A 182 6.90 -5.06 9.88
N LEU A 183 5.98 -5.50 9.03
CA LEU A 183 6.04 -6.78 8.32
C LEU A 183 6.35 -6.58 6.83
N ASP A 184 7.17 -7.48 6.27
CA ASP A 184 7.52 -7.51 4.86
C ASP A 184 6.75 -8.62 4.14
N LEU A 185 5.80 -8.25 3.28
CA LEU A 185 4.91 -9.18 2.58
C LEU A 185 5.48 -9.74 1.26
N ALA A 186 6.57 -9.18 0.75
CA ALA A 186 7.04 -9.41 -0.62
C ALA A 186 5.91 -9.31 -1.65
N LEU A 187 5.92 -10.22 -2.63
CA LEU A 187 4.94 -10.33 -3.71
C LEU A 187 3.91 -11.44 -3.43
N HIS A 188 3.88 -11.98 -2.21
CA HIS A 188 3.01 -13.12 -1.85
C HIS A 188 1.88 -12.72 -0.91
N GLY A 189 1.82 -11.47 -0.45
CA GLY A 189 0.79 -11.00 0.48
C GLY A 189 0.87 -11.64 1.88
N ASP A 190 2.02 -12.22 2.27
CA ASP A 190 2.18 -12.90 3.56
C ASP A 190 3.63 -12.89 4.07
N ILE A 191 3.78 -13.12 5.37
CA ILE A 191 5.09 -13.27 6.02
C ILE A 191 5.63 -14.68 5.81
N ASP A 192 6.97 -14.79 5.72
CA ASP A 192 7.64 -16.08 5.62
C ASP A 192 7.88 -16.72 7.00
N VAL A 193 8.41 -17.96 6.99
CA VAL A 193 8.68 -18.73 8.20
C VAL A 193 9.70 -18.06 9.14
N TYR A 194 10.62 -17.24 8.62
CA TYR A 194 11.64 -16.58 9.42
C TYR A 194 11.06 -15.39 10.18
N GLN A 195 10.27 -14.56 9.49
CA GLN A 195 9.51 -13.49 10.12
C GLN A 195 8.52 -14.06 11.14
N PHE A 196 7.76 -15.10 10.76
CA PHE A 196 6.82 -15.75 11.67
C PHE A 196 7.52 -16.23 12.94
N LYS A 197 8.61 -17.00 12.81
CA LYS A 197 9.40 -17.46 13.95
C LYS A 197 9.85 -16.30 14.84
N PHE A 198 10.49 -15.28 14.26
CA PHE A 198 10.97 -14.11 15.00
C PHE A 198 9.86 -13.42 15.81
N PHE A 199 8.72 -13.11 15.17
CA PHE A 199 7.62 -12.42 15.86
C PHE A 199 6.97 -13.32 16.90
N THR A 200 6.81 -14.63 16.65
CA THR A 200 6.27 -15.55 17.66
C THR A 200 7.17 -15.67 18.89
N GLU A 201 8.49 -15.78 18.70
CA GLU A 201 9.46 -15.81 19.80
C GLU A 201 9.44 -14.50 20.58
N LEU A 202 9.46 -13.35 19.88
CA LEU A 202 9.36 -12.04 20.50
C LEU A 202 8.07 -11.89 21.34
N ILE A 203 6.95 -12.34 20.81
CA ILE A 203 5.66 -12.31 21.50
C ILE A 203 5.67 -13.17 22.76
N MET A 204 6.27 -14.37 22.69
CA MET A 204 6.32 -15.31 23.81
C MET A 204 7.30 -14.87 24.90
N GLU A 205 8.39 -14.21 24.53
CA GLU A 205 9.46 -13.84 25.46
C GLU A 205 9.31 -12.45 26.07
N LYS A 206 8.80 -11.46 25.31
CA LYS A 206 8.85 -10.04 25.69
C LYS A 206 7.51 -9.32 25.71
N VAL A 207 6.57 -9.68 24.85
CA VAL A 207 5.26 -9.01 24.79
C VAL A 207 4.36 -9.59 25.87
N GLN A 208 4.03 -8.80 26.89
CA GLN A 208 3.20 -9.26 28.00
C GLN A 208 1.71 -9.35 27.61
N GLU A 209 0.89 -9.95 28.46
CA GLU A 209 -0.54 -10.14 28.22
C GLU A 209 -1.31 -8.82 28.10
N ASN A 210 -0.87 -7.78 28.83
CA ASN A 210 -1.49 -6.46 28.86
C ASN A 210 -0.83 -5.44 27.91
N ASP A 211 0.10 -5.88 27.08
CA ASP A 211 0.76 -5.04 26.08
C ASP A 211 -0.15 -4.83 24.86
N SER A 212 0.08 -3.74 24.14
CA SER A 212 -0.66 -3.41 22.93
C SER A 212 0.28 -3.40 21.72
N VAL A 213 -0.18 -3.97 20.61
CA VAL A 213 0.60 -4.12 19.39
C VAL A 213 -0.08 -3.39 18.24
N ILE A 214 0.70 -2.63 17.49
CA ILE A 214 0.35 -2.09 16.18
C ILE A 214 1.05 -2.95 15.13
N ILE A 215 0.29 -3.48 14.18
CA ILE A 215 0.85 -4.20 13.03
C ILE A 215 0.82 -3.28 11.83
N ILE A 216 1.94 -3.23 11.11
CA ILE A 216 2.08 -2.47 9.88
C ILE A 216 2.41 -3.46 8.76
N THR A 217 1.52 -3.51 7.78
CA THR A 217 1.68 -4.26 6.53
C THR A 217 1.63 -3.29 5.37
N HIS A 218 2.17 -3.66 4.20
CA HIS A 218 1.99 -2.82 3.02
C HIS A 218 0.55 -2.89 2.51
N GLU A 219 0.08 -4.10 2.21
CA GLU A 219 -1.26 -4.32 1.66
C GLU A 219 -2.33 -4.45 2.77
N PRO A 220 -3.52 -3.84 2.59
CA PRO A 220 -4.65 -3.97 3.50
C PRO A 220 -5.49 -5.19 3.13
N ASN A 221 -4.95 -6.39 3.35
CA ASN A 221 -5.60 -7.62 2.91
C ASN A 221 -7.04 -7.80 3.42
N TRP A 222 -7.38 -7.28 4.60
CA TRP A 222 -8.76 -7.29 5.10
C TRP A 222 -9.76 -6.61 4.16
N LEU A 223 -9.31 -5.63 3.37
CA LEU A 223 -10.14 -4.86 2.46
C LEU A 223 -10.03 -5.37 1.03
N THR A 224 -8.82 -5.71 0.56
CA THR A 224 -8.60 -6.23 -0.79
C THR A 224 -9.16 -7.65 -0.93
N ASP A 225 -8.95 -8.53 0.04
CA ASP A 225 -9.51 -9.89 0.05
C ASP A 225 -11.05 -9.83 0.07
N TRP A 226 -11.64 -8.92 0.86
CA TRP A 226 -13.09 -8.71 0.87
C TRP A 226 -13.61 -8.28 -0.50
N TYR A 227 -12.91 -7.35 -1.17
CA TYR A 227 -13.33 -6.82 -2.47
C TYR A 227 -13.21 -7.87 -3.57
N TRP A 228 -12.14 -8.66 -3.57
CA TRP A 228 -11.87 -9.70 -4.57
C TRP A 228 -12.44 -11.08 -4.24
N SER A 229 -13.07 -11.23 -3.06
CA SER A 229 -13.52 -12.54 -2.54
C SER A 229 -12.39 -13.57 -2.45
N ASP A 230 -11.22 -13.14 -1.97
CA ASP A 230 -10.03 -13.97 -1.77
C ASP A 230 -9.73 -14.17 -0.27
N VAL A 231 -8.70 -14.95 0.06
CA VAL A 231 -8.17 -15.14 1.42
C VAL A 231 -6.65 -15.27 1.38
N THR A 232 -5.95 -14.20 1.75
CA THR A 232 -4.48 -14.10 1.80
C THR A 232 -3.97 -13.88 3.23
N GLY A 233 -2.64 -13.77 3.40
CA GLY A 233 -2.05 -13.44 4.71
C GLY A 233 -2.29 -14.46 5.83
N LYS A 234 -2.33 -15.76 5.52
CA LYS A 234 -2.67 -16.82 6.49
C LYS A 234 -1.71 -16.85 7.68
N ASN A 235 -0.41 -16.64 7.45
CA ASN A 235 0.57 -16.62 8.54
C ASN A 235 0.40 -15.36 9.41
N ILE A 236 0.04 -14.22 8.83
CA ILE A 236 -0.29 -13.01 9.58
C ILE A 236 -1.54 -13.23 10.43
N SER A 237 -2.60 -13.81 9.87
CA SER A 237 -3.81 -14.15 10.62
C SER A 237 -3.50 -15.10 11.77
N HIS A 238 -2.68 -16.13 11.55
CA HIS A 238 -2.21 -17.03 12.61
C HIS A 238 -1.43 -16.26 13.71
N LEU A 239 -0.48 -15.39 13.32
CA LEU A 239 0.28 -14.56 14.26
C LEU A 239 -0.64 -13.66 15.12
N ILE A 240 -1.67 -13.07 14.50
CA ILE A 240 -2.61 -12.16 15.17
C ILE A 240 -3.57 -12.94 16.08
N CYS A 241 -4.23 -13.95 15.54
CA CYS A 241 -5.31 -14.65 16.21
C CYS A 241 -4.79 -15.54 17.34
N ASP A 242 -3.75 -16.33 17.06
CA ASP A 242 -3.32 -17.39 17.98
C ASP A 242 -2.14 -17.00 18.87
N TYR A 243 -1.31 -16.03 18.45
CA TYR A 243 -0.18 -15.55 19.28
C TYR A 243 -0.48 -14.22 19.96
N LEU A 244 -0.94 -13.20 19.23
CA LEU A 244 -1.29 -11.92 19.85
C LEU A 244 -2.58 -11.98 20.66
N LYS A 245 -3.54 -12.84 20.30
CA LYS A 245 -4.76 -13.11 21.10
C LYS A 245 -5.48 -11.83 21.58
N GLY A 246 -5.73 -10.90 20.66
CA GLY A 246 -6.44 -9.63 20.97
C GLY A 246 -5.54 -8.48 21.45
N ARG A 247 -4.22 -8.68 21.51
CA ARG A 247 -3.24 -7.61 21.76
C ARG A 247 -3.01 -6.69 20.56
N CYS A 248 -3.41 -7.09 19.34
CA CYS A 248 -3.37 -6.21 18.17
C CYS A 248 -4.47 -5.13 18.29
N LYS A 249 -4.08 -3.90 18.61
CA LYS A 249 -5.02 -2.78 18.77
C LYS A 249 -5.25 -2.02 17.47
N LEU A 250 -4.26 -2.00 16.59
CA LEU A 250 -4.32 -1.29 15.32
C LEU A 250 -3.56 -2.07 14.26
N ARG A 251 -4.18 -2.29 13.10
CA ARG A 251 -3.50 -2.76 11.89
C ARG A 251 -3.52 -1.64 10.85
N MET A 252 -2.34 -1.26 10.36
CA MET A 252 -2.14 -0.16 9.44
C MET A 252 -1.56 -0.66 8.11
N ALA A 253 -1.99 -0.05 7.00
CA ALA A 253 -1.51 -0.38 5.67
C ALA A 253 -1.54 0.82 4.69
N GLY A 254 -0.84 0.64 3.58
CA GLY A 254 -0.85 1.48 2.37
C GLY A 254 -1.56 0.76 1.22
N ASP A 255 -0.90 0.68 0.05
CA ASP A 255 -1.28 0.07 -1.24
C ASP A 255 -2.52 0.72 -1.88
N LEU A 256 -3.57 0.88 -1.09
CA LEU A 256 -4.72 1.67 -1.46
C LEU A 256 -4.45 3.14 -1.16
N HIS A 257 -4.31 3.93 -2.24
CA HIS A 257 -3.97 5.35 -2.22
C HIS A 257 -5.12 6.26 -1.75
N HIS A 258 -5.65 5.99 -0.56
CA HIS A 258 -6.64 6.79 0.13
C HIS A 258 -6.45 6.65 1.63
N TYR A 259 -7.20 7.43 2.40
CA TYR A 259 -7.33 7.23 3.84
C TYR A 259 -8.65 6.53 4.13
N MET A 260 -8.63 5.48 4.95
CA MET A 260 -9.84 4.82 5.44
C MET A 260 -9.60 4.21 6.82
N ARG A 261 -10.47 4.52 7.78
CA ARG A 261 -10.38 3.99 9.16
C ARG A 261 -11.66 3.28 9.54
N HIS A 262 -11.52 2.04 9.95
CA HIS A 262 -12.58 1.25 10.55
C HIS A 262 -12.29 0.96 12.02
N SER A 263 -13.34 0.93 12.83
CA SER A 263 -13.28 0.50 14.23
C SER A 263 -14.22 -0.67 14.43
N HIS A 264 -13.81 -1.64 15.23
CA HIS A 264 -14.69 -2.75 15.60
C HIS A 264 -15.96 -2.21 16.27
N VAL A 265 -17.07 -2.87 15.98
CA VAL A 265 -18.35 -2.72 16.69
C VAL A 265 -18.43 -3.84 17.71
N LYS A 266 -18.94 -3.53 18.90
CA LYS A 266 -19.07 -4.52 19.99
C LYS A 266 -19.83 -5.76 19.48
N SER A 267 -19.19 -6.91 19.56
CA SER A 267 -19.71 -8.22 19.17
C SER A 267 -19.46 -9.25 20.28
N ASP A 268 -20.23 -10.33 20.31
CA ASP A 268 -20.10 -11.38 21.33
C ASP A 268 -18.83 -12.24 21.17
N GLY A 269 -18.19 -12.21 20.00
CA GLY A 269 -16.96 -12.95 19.69
C GLY A 269 -15.65 -12.24 20.10
N PRO A 270 -14.53 -12.97 20.12
CA PRO A 270 -13.22 -12.40 20.41
C PRO A 270 -12.82 -11.37 19.34
N VAL A 271 -12.32 -10.22 19.79
CA VAL A 271 -11.83 -9.15 18.92
C VAL A 271 -10.32 -9.30 18.78
N HIS A 272 -9.87 -9.77 17.62
CA HIS A 272 -8.44 -9.95 17.36
C HIS A 272 -7.73 -8.64 16.96
N VAL A 273 -8.44 -7.74 16.26
CA VAL A 273 -7.96 -6.42 15.85
C VAL A 273 -9.02 -5.37 16.18
N HIS A 274 -8.66 -4.30 16.89
CA HIS A 274 -9.65 -3.29 17.30
C HIS A 274 -9.90 -2.21 16.24
N HIS A 275 -8.87 -1.84 15.48
CA HIS A 275 -8.91 -0.79 14.47
C HIS A 275 -8.14 -1.23 13.21
N LEU A 276 -8.72 -0.93 12.05
CA LEU A 276 -8.13 -1.17 10.74
C LEU A 276 -7.95 0.18 10.05
N LEU A 277 -6.74 0.49 9.58
CA LEU A 277 -6.42 1.78 8.99
C LEU A 277 -5.64 1.59 7.69
N VAL A 278 -6.14 2.23 6.65
CA VAL A 278 -5.47 2.39 5.36
C VAL A 278 -5.07 3.85 5.24
N ASN A 279 -3.80 4.13 4.90
CA ASN A 279 -3.32 5.47 4.61
C ASN A 279 -2.22 5.48 3.55
N GLY A 280 -2.63 5.30 2.29
CA GLY A 280 -1.77 5.44 1.11
C GLY A 280 -1.67 6.86 0.57
N CYS A 281 -1.77 7.87 1.44
CA CYS A 281 -1.79 9.27 1.05
C CYS A 281 -0.38 9.89 0.97
N GLY A 282 0.65 9.12 0.64
CA GLY A 282 2.05 9.55 0.60
C GLY A 282 2.45 10.37 -0.64
N GLY A 283 1.51 10.59 -1.56
CA GLY A 283 1.71 11.40 -2.76
C GLY A 283 1.40 10.67 -4.07
N ALA A 284 1.01 9.40 -4.01
CA ALA A 284 0.48 8.66 -5.15
C ALA A 284 -0.88 9.18 -5.65
N PHE A 285 -1.25 8.82 -6.87
CA PHE A 285 -2.59 9.10 -7.42
C PHE A 285 -3.69 8.50 -6.55
N LEU A 286 -4.84 9.16 -6.45
CA LEU A 286 -5.88 8.81 -5.50
C LEU A 286 -6.74 7.61 -5.93
N HIS A 287 -6.88 6.60 -5.06
CA HIS A 287 -7.80 5.46 -5.25
C HIS A 287 -9.23 5.77 -4.77
N PRO A 288 -10.26 5.16 -5.37
CA PRO A 288 -11.64 5.38 -4.95
C PRO A 288 -11.92 4.72 -3.59
N THR A 289 -12.51 5.47 -2.67
CA THR A 289 -13.07 4.94 -1.42
C THR A 289 -14.48 4.34 -1.56
N HIS A 290 -15.33 4.83 -2.48
CA HIS A 290 -16.74 4.45 -2.55
C HIS A 290 -17.00 2.98 -2.90
N VAL A 291 -16.04 2.33 -3.57
CA VAL A 291 -16.10 0.90 -3.92
C VAL A 291 -16.04 0.01 -2.68
N PHE A 292 -15.50 0.52 -1.57
CA PHE A 292 -15.39 -0.18 -0.30
C PHE A 292 -16.49 0.18 0.71
N SER A 293 -17.49 0.97 0.31
CA SER A 293 -18.56 1.46 1.20
C SER A 293 -19.39 0.37 1.88
N LYS A 294 -19.38 -0.86 1.34
CA LYS A 294 -20.10 -2.02 1.88
C LYS A 294 -19.23 -2.92 2.77
N PHE A 295 -17.94 -2.61 2.94
CA PHE A 295 -17.09 -3.36 3.86
C PHE A 295 -17.57 -3.17 5.30
N SER A 296 -17.86 -4.27 5.99
CA SER A 296 -18.39 -4.21 7.35
C SER A 296 -17.98 -5.37 8.25
N LYS A 297 -17.23 -6.36 7.73
CA LYS A 297 -16.85 -7.56 8.48
C LYS A 297 -15.46 -8.04 8.08
N PHE A 298 -14.71 -8.50 9.08
CA PHE A 298 -13.40 -9.12 8.92
C PHE A 298 -13.16 -10.08 10.09
N ASP A 299 -12.68 -11.30 9.81
CA ASP A 299 -12.45 -12.36 10.82
C ASP A 299 -13.63 -12.58 11.78
N GLY A 300 -14.86 -12.58 11.25
CA GLY A 300 -16.08 -12.77 12.04
C GLY A 300 -16.49 -11.56 12.92
N VAL A 301 -15.67 -10.51 12.98
CA VAL A 301 -15.95 -9.28 13.74
C VAL A 301 -16.56 -8.23 12.81
N SER A 302 -17.53 -7.46 13.33
CA SER A 302 -18.16 -6.37 12.59
C SER A 302 -17.40 -5.06 12.80
N TYR A 303 -17.28 -4.28 11.74
CA TYR A 303 -16.56 -3.01 11.70
C TYR A 303 -17.44 -1.91 11.13
N GLU A 304 -17.21 -0.69 11.62
CA GLU A 304 -17.84 0.53 11.13
C GLU A 304 -16.76 1.45 10.57
N CYS A 305 -16.98 1.97 9.35
CA CYS A 305 -16.13 3.00 8.78
C CYS A 305 -16.34 4.31 9.55
N LYS A 306 -15.29 4.75 10.25
CA LYS A 306 -15.31 5.97 11.07
C LYS A 306 -14.88 7.21 10.30
N ALA A 307 -14.07 7.05 9.27
CA ALA A 307 -13.60 8.14 8.42
C ALA A 307 -13.01 7.59 7.11
N ALA A 308 -13.21 8.32 6.02
CA ALA A 308 -12.55 8.06 4.74
C ALA A 308 -12.21 9.39 4.06
N TYR A 309 -11.06 9.45 3.39
CA TYR A 309 -10.70 10.57 2.52
C TYR A 309 -10.23 10.03 1.16
N PRO A 310 -10.88 10.43 0.06
CA PRO A 310 -12.10 11.26 0.01
C PRO A 310 -13.31 10.55 0.64
N SER A 311 -14.33 11.32 1.04
CA SER A 311 -15.61 10.73 1.46
C SER A 311 -16.19 9.85 0.34
N PHE A 312 -17.06 8.89 0.68
CA PHE A 312 -17.66 8.01 -0.35
C PHE A 312 -18.44 8.79 -1.41
N GLU A 313 -19.15 9.84 -1.01
CA GLU A 313 -19.88 10.72 -1.94
C GLU A 313 -18.91 11.48 -2.85
N ASP A 314 -17.88 12.12 -2.27
CA ASP A 314 -16.86 12.84 -3.05
C ASP A 314 -16.15 11.92 -4.02
N SER A 315 -15.79 10.73 -3.56
CA SER A 315 -15.14 9.68 -4.35
C SER A 315 -15.99 9.26 -5.55
N SER A 316 -17.28 9.00 -5.35
CA SER A 316 -18.21 8.66 -6.43
C SER A 316 -18.38 9.82 -7.43
N ARG A 317 -18.50 11.06 -6.92
CA ARG A 317 -18.59 12.27 -7.75
C ARG A 317 -17.32 12.50 -8.58
N ILE A 318 -16.14 12.31 -7.99
CA ILE A 318 -14.86 12.40 -8.69
C ILE A 318 -14.78 11.33 -9.79
N ALA A 319 -15.14 10.08 -9.47
CA ALA A 319 -15.13 8.98 -10.42
C ALA A 319 -16.06 9.22 -11.62
N LEU A 320 -17.29 9.70 -11.39
CA LEU A 320 -18.20 10.06 -12.47
C LEU A 320 -17.63 11.19 -13.35
N GLY A 321 -17.01 12.19 -12.71
CA GLY A 321 -16.34 13.28 -13.41
C GLY A 321 -15.12 12.86 -14.24
N ASN A 322 -14.49 11.73 -13.92
CA ASN A 322 -13.31 11.24 -14.65
C ASN A 322 -13.65 10.88 -16.09
N ILE A 323 -14.85 10.39 -16.40
CA ILE A 323 -15.25 10.07 -17.79
C ILE A 323 -15.12 11.31 -18.68
N LEU A 324 -15.66 12.45 -18.24
CA LEU A 324 -15.62 13.69 -19.01
C LEU A 324 -14.22 14.34 -18.98
N LYS A 325 -13.56 14.36 -17.81
CA LYS A 325 -12.24 14.97 -17.65
C LYS A 325 -11.15 14.21 -18.41
N PHE A 326 -11.20 12.88 -18.40
CA PHE A 326 -10.25 12.02 -19.11
C PHE A 326 -10.33 12.28 -20.61
N ARG A 327 -11.55 12.24 -21.18
CA ARG A 327 -11.76 12.53 -22.61
C ARG A 327 -11.32 13.94 -22.99
N LYS A 328 -11.61 14.94 -22.15
CA LYS A 328 -11.17 16.32 -22.38
C LYS A 328 -9.64 16.45 -22.38
N LYS A 329 -8.94 15.79 -21.46
CA LYS A 329 -7.48 15.87 -21.34
C LYS A 329 -6.75 15.01 -22.38
N ASN A 330 -7.33 13.87 -22.74
CA ASN A 330 -6.76 12.87 -23.65
C ASN A 330 -7.54 12.78 -24.97
N TRP A 331 -8.07 13.88 -25.49
CA TRP A 331 -8.90 13.87 -26.71
C TRP A 331 -8.17 13.26 -27.94
N GLN A 332 -6.84 13.36 -27.97
CA GLN A 332 -6.01 12.73 -29.00
C GLN A 332 -6.10 11.20 -28.96
N PHE A 333 -6.19 10.61 -27.75
CA PHE A 333 -6.41 9.18 -27.60
C PHE A 333 -7.77 8.77 -28.16
N ASP A 334 -8.83 9.53 -27.86
CA ASP A 334 -10.17 9.28 -28.43
C ASP A 334 -10.15 9.36 -29.97
N PHE A 335 -9.47 10.36 -30.53
CA PHE A 335 -9.42 10.56 -31.97
C PHE A 335 -8.56 9.51 -32.69
N ILE A 336 -7.32 9.32 -32.26
CA ILE A 336 -6.39 8.37 -32.86
C ILE A 336 -6.87 6.94 -32.63
N GLY A 337 -7.26 6.62 -31.39
CA GLY A 337 -7.83 5.33 -31.03
C GLY A 337 -9.12 5.06 -31.81
N GLY A 338 -9.97 6.07 -31.99
CA GLY A 338 -11.16 5.99 -32.83
C GLY A 338 -10.85 5.70 -34.30
N ILE A 339 -9.84 6.35 -34.89
CA ILE A 339 -9.40 6.05 -36.26
C ILE A 339 -8.85 4.64 -36.38
N ILE A 340 -7.98 4.22 -35.46
CA ILE A 340 -7.40 2.87 -35.46
C ILE A 340 -8.53 1.83 -35.33
N TYR A 341 -9.45 2.04 -34.39
CA TYR A 341 -10.61 1.17 -34.20
C TYR A 341 -11.47 1.12 -35.46
N PHE A 342 -11.76 2.28 -36.07
CA PHE A 342 -12.51 2.36 -37.31
C PHE A 342 -11.83 1.57 -38.44
N ILE A 343 -10.52 1.73 -38.64
CA ILE A 343 -9.76 0.98 -39.66
C ILE A 343 -9.81 -0.52 -39.38
N LEU A 344 -9.62 -0.95 -38.12
CA LEU A 344 -9.68 -2.36 -37.74
C LEU A 344 -11.06 -2.95 -38.02
N VAL A 345 -12.13 -2.30 -37.55
CA VAL A 345 -13.51 -2.77 -37.78
C VAL A 345 -13.85 -2.75 -39.27
N PHE A 346 -13.53 -1.67 -39.97
CA PHE A 346 -13.80 -1.53 -41.40
C PHE A 346 -13.03 -2.57 -42.23
N SER A 347 -11.82 -2.96 -41.82
CA SER A 347 -11.06 -4.04 -42.48
C SER A 347 -11.71 -5.42 -42.34
N MET A 348 -12.57 -5.62 -41.33
CA MET A 348 -13.34 -6.86 -41.15
C MET A 348 -14.68 -6.86 -41.90
N PHE A 349 -15.17 -5.69 -42.36
CA PHE A 349 -16.43 -5.61 -43.09
C PHE A 349 -16.45 -6.43 -44.39
N PRO A 350 -15.39 -6.50 -45.21
CA PRO A 350 -15.35 -7.39 -46.38
C PRO A 350 -15.46 -8.88 -46.06
N GLN A 351 -15.22 -9.29 -44.81
CA GLN A 351 -15.37 -10.68 -44.35
C GLN A 351 -16.77 -11.00 -43.83
N CYS A 352 -17.60 -9.96 -43.64
CA CYS A 352 -18.99 -10.09 -43.29
C CYS A 352 -19.82 -9.93 -44.58
N GLU A 353 -20.79 -10.80 -44.86
CA GLU A 353 -21.71 -10.61 -45.98
C GLU A 353 -22.65 -9.42 -45.70
N LEU A 354 -22.15 -8.19 -45.83
CA LEU A 354 -22.88 -6.94 -45.56
C LEU A 354 -23.49 -6.31 -46.82
N ASN A 355 -23.42 -7.01 -47.95
CA ASN A 355 -23.85 -6.48 -49.25
C ASN A 355 -25.34 -6.13 -49.30
N HIS A 356 -26.19 -6.75 -48.47
CA HIS A 356 -27.62 -6.45 -48.38
C HIS A 356 -27.91 -5.12 -47.68
N ILE A 357 -27.04 -4.64 -46.79
CA ILE A 357 -27.23 -3.37 -46.07
C ILE A 357 -27.00 -2.16 -46.99
N LEU A 358 -26.11 -2.31 -47.98
CA LEU A 358 -25.72 -1.24 -48.90
C LEU A 358 -26.61 -1.15 -50.15
N GLN A 359 -27.59 -2.03 -50.31
CA GLN A 359 -28.52 -2.04 -51.46
C GLN A 359 -29.74 -1.13 -51.28
N ASP A 360 -29.94 -0.58 -50.09
CA ASP A 360 -31.12 0.21 -49.75
C ASP A 360 -30.97 1.69 -50.14
N ASP A 361 -31.94 2.25 -50.86
CA ASP A 361 -31.85 3.59 -51.47
C ASP A 361 -32.06 4.77 -50.51
N THR A 362 -32.41 4.52 -49.24
CA THR A 362 -32.65 5.58 -48.24
C THR A 362 -31.84 5.37 -46.96
N PHE A 363 -31.37 6.47 -46.36
CA PHE A 363 -30.59 6.42 -45.12
C PHE A 363 -31.34 5.74 -43.97
N SER A 364 -32.67 5.88 -43.90
CA SER A 364 -33.50 5.21 -42.90
C SER A 364 -33.56 3.69 -43.08
N SER A 365 -33.62 3.20 -44.32
CA SER A 365 -33.65 1.76 -44.61
C SER A 365 -32.27 1.11 -44.42
N GLN A 366 -31.21 1.81 -44.81
CA GLN A 366 -29.83 1.39 -44.50
C GLN A 366 -29.59 1.30 -42.98
N LEU A 367 -30.11 2.26 -42.20
CA LEU A 367 -29.99 2.25 -40.74
C LEU A 367 -30.82 1.12 -40.10
N SER A 368 -32.03 0.84 -40.59
CA SER A 368 -32.84 -0.29 -40.09
C SER A 368 -32.21 -1.64 -40.42
N SER A 369 -31.71 -1.82 -41.65
CA SER A 369 -31.03 -3.04 -42.10
C SER A 369 -29.73 -3.29 -41.33
N PHE A 370 -28.97 -2.23 -41.02
CA PHE A 370 -27.81 -2.30 -40.14
C PHE A 370 -28.19 -2.73 -38.71
N LEU A 371 -29.26 -2.16 -38.13
CA LEU A 371 -29.73 -2.50 -36.79
C LEU A 371 -30.26 -3.96 -36.70
N GLU A 372 -31.01 -4.43 -37.70
CA GLU A 372 -31.46 -5.83 -37.79
C GLU A 372 -30.27 -6.80 -37.88
N THR A 373 -29.33 -6.53 -38.77
CA THR A 373 -28.13 -7.39 -38.93
C THR A 373 -27.29 -7.43 -37.65
N SER A 374 -27.18 -6.30 -36.93
CA SER A 374 -26.47 -6.25 -35.64
C SER A 374 -27.18 -7.02 -34.52
N ASN A 375 -28.52 -7.02 -34.50
CA ASN A 375 -29.33 -7.81 -33.57
C ASN A 375 -29.22 -9.32 -33.86
N ASP A 376 -29.19 -9.74 -35.12
CA ASP A 376 -28.96 -11.13 -35.51
C ASP A 376 -27.55 -11.61 -35.12
N TRP A 377 -26.54 -10.76 -35.27
CA TRP A 377 -25.17 -11.05 -34.81
C TRP A 377 -25.10 -11.23 -33.29
N SER A 378 -25.79 -10.38 -32.51
CA SER A 378 -25.84 -10.53 -31.06
C SER A 378 -26.50 -11.84 -30.61
N SER A 379 -27.53 -12.28 -31.34
CA SER A 379 -28.24 -13.54 -31.12
C SER A 379 -27.39 -14.77 -31.51
N SER A 380 -26.60 -14.63 -32.57
CA SER A 380 -25.69 -15.68 -33.07
C SER A 380 -24.48 -15.90 -32.16
N CYS A 381 -23.86 -14.83 -31.64
CA CYS A 381 -22.77 -14.93 -30.66
C CYS A 381 -23.24 -15.52 -29.31
N LEU A 382 -24.47 -15.27 -28.90
CA LEU A 382 -25.08 -15.93 -27.74
C LEU A 382 -25.28 -17.43 -27.97
N CYS A 383 -25.59 -17.85 -29.19
CA CYS A 383 -25.78 -19.26 -29.54
C CYS A 383 -24.44 -20.04 -29.64
N SER A 384 -23.38 -19.43 -30.18
CA SER A 384 -22.04 -20.04 -30.24
C SER A 384 -21.39 -20.23 -28.85
N SER A 385 -21.80 -19.44 -27.85
CA SER A 385 -21.35 -19.60 -26.47
C SER A 385 -21.97 -20.82 -25.76
N CYS A 386 -23.12 -21.32 -26.25
CA CYS A 386 -23.74 -22.56 -25.74
C CYS A 386 -23.20 -23.85 -26.38
N CYS A 387 -22.44 -23.77 -27.48
CA CYS A 387 -21.92 -24.96 -28.18
C CYS A 387 -20.48 -25.34 -27.83
N CYS A 388 -19.77 -24.58 -26.99
CA CYS A 388 -18.39 -24.88 -26.60
C CYS A 388 -18.24 -25.79 -25.36
N SER A 389 -19.32 -26.39 -24.83
CA SER A 389 -19.26 -27.22 -23.62
C SER A 389 -19.04 -28.73 -23.83
N ASP A 390 -19.01 -29.26 -25.07
CA ASP A 390 -19.02 -30.72 -25.32
C ASP A 390 -17.81 -31.28 -26.08
N SER A 391 -16.60 -30.73 -25.92
CA SER A 391 -15.43 -31.25 -26.68
C SER A 391 -14.10 -31.24 -25.94
N TYR A 392 -14.06 -31.73 -24.69
CA TYR A 392 -12.80 -32.22 -24.09
C TYR A 392 -13.06 -33.44 -23.19
N VAL A 393 -13.43 -34.56 -23.82
CA VAL A 393 -13.23 -35.91 -23.27
C VAL A 393 -12.53 -36.72 -24.36
N THR A 394 -11.48 -37.44 -23.95
CA THR A 394 -10.62 -38.39 -24.69
C THR A 394 -9.63 -37.85 -25.74
N SER A 395 -8.37 -37.71 -25.30
CA SER A 395 -7.27 -38.57 -25.74
C SER A 395 -6.08 -38.42 -24.79
#